data_AF-A0A968GIG3-F1
#
_entry.id   AF-A0A968GIG3-F1
#
_cell.length_a   1.000
_cell.length_b   1.000
_cell.length_c   1.000
_cell.angle_alpha   90.00
_cell.angle_beta   90.00
_cell.angle_gamma   90.00
#
_symmetry.space_group_name_H-M   'P 1'
#
loop_
_entity.id
_entity.type
_entity.pdbx_description
1 polymer ?
#
loop_
_entity_poly.entity_id
_entity_poly.type
_entity_poly.pdbx_seq_one_letter_code
_entity_poly.pdbx_strand_id
1 'polypeptide(L)' 'MKYQIHKAVVIGAGTMGASIAAHLANVGVPVTLLDIVPKDAPADDKGARNRIVNAGWEACLKAKP' A
#
# COMPACT_ATOMS: atom_id res chain seq x y z
N MET A 1 -23.52 15.58 9.92
CA MET A 1 -23.05 15.19 8.57
C MET A 1 -22.33 13.85 8.68
N LYS A 2 -22.64 12.88 7.82
CA LYS A 2 -21.82 11.67 7.64
C LYS A 2 -20.94 11.89 6.42
N TYR A 3 -19.63 11.78 6.59
CA TYR A 3 -18.69 11.84 5.47
C TYR A 3 -18.66 10.48 4.78
N GLN A 4 -18.85 10.46 3.46
CA GLN A 4 -18.65 9.26 2.65
C GLN A 4 -17.20 9.21 2.18
N ILE A 5 -16.52 8.11 2.45
CA ILE A 5 -15.14 7.88 1.98
C ILE A 5 -15.22 7.20 0.62
N HIS A 6 -14.86 7.93 -0.44
CA HIS A 6 -14.87 7.40 -1.81
C HIS A 6 -13.51 6.82 -2.24
N LYS A 7 -12.41 7.32 -1.67
CA LYS A 7 -11.04 6.86 -1.94
C LYS A 7 -10.18 7.13 -0.71
N ALA A 8 -9.12 6.34 -0.54
CA ALA A 8 -8.15 6.53 0.53
C ALA A 8 -6.71 6.41 0.00
N VAL A 9 -5.77 7.05 0.71
CA VAL A 9 -4.34 6.86 0.50
C VAL A 9 -3.72 6.48 1.84
N VAL A 10 -2.92 5.41 1.86
CA VAL A 10 -2.13 5.00 3.01
C VAL A 10 -0.67 5.26 2.71
N ILE A 11 -0.03 6.06 3.56
CA ILE A 11 1.39 6.42 3.44
C ILE A 11 2.19 5.55 4.40
N GLY A 12 3.14 4.80 3.85
CA GLY A 12 3.90 3.75 4.51
C GLY A 12 3.34 2.37 4.17
N ALA A 13 4.19 1.51 3.61
CA ALA A 13 3.86 0.15 3.19
C ALA A 13 4.45 -0.93 4.09
N GLY A 14 4.88 -0.58 5.31
CA GLY A 14 5.22 -1.56 6.34
C GLY A 14 4.03 -2.43 6.77
N THR A 15 4.26 -3.30 7.74
CA THR A 15 3.26 -4.29 8.22
C THR A 15 1.90 -3.68 8.56
N MET A 16 1.88 -2.55 9.28
CA MET A 16 0.64 -1.86 9.63
C MET A 16 -0.03 -1.19 8.43
N GLY A 17 0.74 -0.48 7.61
CA GLY A 17 0.20 0.29 6.48
C GLY A 17 -0.42 -0.61 5.41
N ALA A 18 0.24 -1.71 5.06
CA ALA A 18 -0.31 -2.70 4.15
C ALA A 18 -1.62 -3.32 4.68
N SER A 19 -1.67 -3.63 5.98
CA SER A 19 -2.87 -4.19 6.62
C SER A 19 -4.04 -3.19 6.67
N ILE A 20 -3.77 -1.92 6.96
CA ILE A 20 -4.80 -0.86 6.91
C ILE A 20 -5.34 -0.70 5.49
N ALA A 21 -4.46 -0.67 4.49
CA ALA A 21 -4.87 -0.60 3.10
C ALA A 21 -5.72 -1.82 2.70
N ALA A 22 -5.32 -3.03 3.12
CA ALA A 22 -6.08 -4.26 2.90
C ALA A 22 -7.50 -4.18 3.49
N HIS A 23 -7.65 -3.68 4.72
CA HIS A 23 -8.98 -3.52 5.33
C HIS A 23 -9.87 -2.54 4.58
N LEU A 24 -9.33 -1.42 4.10
CA LEU A 24 -10.06 -0.45 3.29
C LEU A 24 -10.48 -1.05 1.94
N ALA A 25 -9.57 -1.78 1.29
CA ALA A 25 -9.85 -2.48 0.05
C ALA A 25 -10.94 -3.56 0.23
N ASN A 26 -10.91 -4.31 1.34
CA ASN A 26 -11.88 -5.36 1.65
C ASN A 26 -13.32 -4.84 1.77
N VAL A 27 -13.49 -3.59 2.23
CA VAL A 27 -14.82 -2.94 2.31
C VAL A 27 -15.20 -2.19 1.03
N GLY A 28 -14.43 -2.36 -0.05
CA GLY A 28 -14.72 -1.79 -1.36
C GLY A 28 -14.28 -0.33 -1.53
N VAL A 29 -13.44 0.20 -0.64
CA VAL A 29 -12.88 1.54 -0.79
C VAL A 29 -11.61 1.46 -1.66
N PRO A 30 -11.56 2.12 -2.83
CA PRO A 30 -10.34 2.23 -3.62
C PRO A 30 -9.22 2.89 -2.78
N VAL A 31 -8.11 2.18 -2.62
CA VAL A 31 -6.98 2.61 -1.79
C VAL A 31 -5.69 2.65 -2.60
N THR A 32 -4.90 3.70 -2.41
CA THR A 32 -3.52 3.77 -2.90
C THR A 32 -2.56 3.55 -1.73
N LEU A 33 -1.69 2.54 -1.84
CA LEU A 33 -0.60 2.31 -0.89
C LEU A 33 0.67 2.95 -1.44
N LEU A 34 1.25 3.91 -0.70
CA LEU A 34 2.40 4.70 -1.14
C LEU A 34 3.54 4.58 -0.14
N ASP A 35 4.77 4.44 -0.62
CA ASP A 35 5.98 4.51 0.20
C ASP A 35 7.10 5.24 -0.55
N ILE A 36 8.22 5.48 0.13
CA ILE A 36 9.42 6.09 -0.45
C ILE A 36 10.00 5.25 -1.59
N VAL A 37 10.69 5.93 -2.49
CA VAL A 37 11.45 5.27 -3.56
C VAL A 37 12.77 4.76 -2.99
N PRO A 38 13.15 3.48 -3.22
CA PRO A 38 14.47 2.99 -2.86
C PRO A 38 15.58 3.83 -3.50
N LYS A 39 16.66 4.12 -2.75
CA LYS A 39 17.76 4.99 -3.23
C LYS A 39 18.49 4.42 -4.45
N ASP A 40 18.47 3.10 -4.60
CA ASP A 40 19.09 2.32 -5.66
C ASP A 40 18.16 2.07 -6.86
N ALA A 41 16.91 2.56 -6.83
CA ALA A 41 15.95 2.30 -7.90
C ALA A 41 16.26 3.14 -9.15
N PRO A 42 16.42 2.52 -10.33
CA PRO A 42 16.49 3.24 -11.60
C PRO A 42 15.24 4.11 -11.82
N ALA A 43 15.42 5.31 -12.40
CA ALA A 43 14.32 6.26 -12.59
C ALA A 43 13.20 5.71 -13.47
N ASP A 44 13.54 4.92 -14.48
CA ASP A 44 12.59 4.40 -15.48
C ASP A 44 12.03 3.02 -15.12
N ASP A 45 12.47 2.42 -14.01
CA ASP A 45 11.98 1.12 -13.54
C ASP A 45 10.92 1.28 -12.44
N LYS A 46 9.65 1.22 -12.86
CA LYS A 46 8.51 1.27 -11.93
C LYS A 46 8.52 0.13 -10.91
N GLY A 47 8.98 -1.05 -11.28
CA GLY A 47 9.05 -2.20 -10.38
C GLY A 47 10.08 -1.99 -9.28
N ALA A 48 11.28 -1.51 -9.64
CA ALA A 48 12.31 -1.15 -8.69
C ALA A 48 11.86 0.00 -7.77
N ARG A 49 11.18 1.02 -8.32
CA ARG A 49 10.66 2.16 -7.53
C ARG A 49 9.58 1.75 -6.55
N ASN A 50 8.75 0.77 -6.91
CA ASN A 50 7.66 0.27 -6.06
C ASN A 50 8.08 -0.91 -5.16
N ARG A 51 9.36 -1.29 -5.13
CA ARG A 51 9.84 -2.49 -4.43
C ARG A 51 9.40 -2.55 -2.96
N ILE A 52 9.45 -1.43 -2.23
CA ILE A 52 9.06 -1.36 -0.81
C ILE A 52 7.55 -1.62 -0.67
N VAL A 53 6.73 -0.98 -1.50
CA VAL A 53 5.28 -1.17 -1.51
C VAL A 53 4.92 -2.61 -1.83
N ASN A 54 5.53 -3.19 -2.86
CA ASN A 54 5.28 -4.56 -3.29
C ASN A 54 5.68 -5.56 -2.19
N ALA A 55 6.85 -5.38 -1.57
CA ALA A 55 7.30 -6.26 -0.49
C ALA A 55 6.32 -6.25 0.71
N GLY A 56 5.87 -5.06 1.12
CA GLY A 56 4.88 -4.90 2.18
C GLY A 56 3.53 -5.53 1.86
N TRP A 57 3.05 -5.33 0.62
CA TRP A 57 1.81 -5.91 0.13
C TRP A 57 1.87 -7.44 0.05
N GLU A 58 2.94 -7.99 -0.50
CA GLU A 58 3.13 -9.45 -0.59
C GLU A 58 3.22 -10.10 0.81
N ALA A 59 3.87 -9.44 1.77
CA ALA A 59 3.92 -9.91 3.14
C ALA A 59 2.52 -9.92 3.77
N CYS A 60 1.72 -8.88 3.53
CA CYS A 60 0.33 -8.79 4.00
C CYS A 60 -0.54 -9.91 3.40
N LEU A 61 -0.42 -10.21 2.11
CA LEU A 61 -1.17 -11.29 1.45
C LEU A 61 -0.85 -12.69 2.00
N LYS A 62 0.38 -12.90 2.47
CA LYS A 62 0.83 -14.18 3.06
C LYS A 62 0.48 -14.30 4.54
N ALA A 63 0.15 -13.19 5.19
CA ALA A 63 -0.18 -13.17 6.61
C ALA A 63 -1.45 -14.00 6.86
N LYS A 64 -1.40 -14.82 7.92
CA LYS A 64 -2.56 -15.56 8.41
C LYS A 64 -3.03 -14.90 9.71
N PRO A 65 -4.35 -14.75 9.92
CA PRO A 65 -4.89 -14.28 11.18
C PRO A 65 -4.55 -15.22 12.34
#